data_AF-A0A7S3NXC3-F1
#
_entry.id   AF-A0A7S3NXC3-F1
#
_cell.length_a   1.000
_cell.length_b   1.000
_cell.length_c   1.000
_cell.angle_alpha   90.00
_cell.angle_beta   90.00
_cell.angle_gamma   90.00
#
_symmetry.space_group_name_H-M   'P 1'
#
loop_
_entity.id
_entity.type
_entity.pdbx_description
1 polymer ?
#
loop_
_entity_poly.entity_id
_entity_poly.type
_entity_poly.pdbx_seq_one_letter_code
_entity_poly.pdbx_strand_id
1 'polypeptide(L)'
;MENIESYLLYTEEEKKKMTGKKIENIRDQFELEARNEYFKIGIRGNHSNFSGTEMLKHESLGISNEVPRIFCKQSNLQRSVWISNDITSSEKSSYFAVGGVLRIEIFSLPEMPKKHRNWIIRKVQDEEEALLAKNFSDSGGNIESITVSFTIPEYVWIDEGREDVEVGWWNEETKEWQLDNLEEVKINKTTREVSFKTLQLAPFAYLQSRCSDFPYVSWKLRCIQPDIAVLDIQTKRIKLVFEIGADYCKLIDIKESELQRLANKEMTPGILLKELISSGILLVPNDDDFELAGISPKDKDAEERAIWDVVTSVNAYAFRSAKWNHNPALKDNIVVKIRENLEYDREFFEDYEPDWRYIMWWNNKCSFVDCIDTDENFDREVNIPEGNETHAILSLTLMNNATDEALERCNDYTHIRFIQTLKKFLRILRIFSFS
;
A
#
# COMPACT_ATOMS: atom_id res chain seq x y z
N MET A 1 19.95 17.94 6.91
CA MET A 1 20.12 18.16 8.36
C MET A 1 20.18 19.65 8.74
N GLU A 2 19.99 20.59 7.82
CA GLU A 2 20.16 22.04 8.08
C GLU A 2 18.86 22.82 8.39
N ASN A 3 17.76 22.15 8.78
CA ASN A 3 16.47 22.85 8.94
C ASN A 3 15.79 22.67 10.31
N ILE A 4 16.53 22.21 11.33
CA ILE A 4 16.02 22.12 12.71
C ILE A 4 16.46 23.32 13.56
N GLU A 5 17.56 24.00 13.21
CA GLU A 5 18.05 25.17 13.97
C GLU A 5 17.24 26.45 13.75
N SER A 6 16.44 26.53 12.67
CA SER A 6 15.63 27.70 12.36
C SER A 6 14.39 27.87 13.26
N TYR A 7 13.98 26.82 13.99
CA TYR A 7 12.86 26.89 14.94
C TYR A 7 13.28 27.33 16.36
N LEU A 8 14.58 27.45 16.64
CA LEU A 8 15.10 27.85 17.96
C LEU A 8 15.62 29.30 18.02
N LEU A 9 15.61 30.03 16.91
CA LEU A 9 16.03 31.43 16.86
C LEU A 9 14.87 32.37 17.20
N TYR A 10 14.47 32.36 18.47
CA TYR A 10 13.86 33.54 19.08
C TYR A 10 14.87 34.69 18.98
N THR A 11 14.60 35.64 18.10
CA THR A 11 15.49 36.77 17.85
C THR A 11 15.67 37.61 19.13
N GLU A 12 16.89 38.10 19.36
CA GLU A 12 17.22 39.05 20.44
C GLU A 12 16.30 40.29 20.45
N GLU A 13 15.76 40.66 19.28
CA GLU A 13 14.78 41.76 19.14
C GLU A 13 13.40 41.42 19.72
N GLU A 14 12.95 40.18 19.64
CA GLU A 14 11.69 39.73 20.26
C GLU A 14 11.82 39.57 21.78
N LYS A 15 13.01 39.16 22.27
CA LYS A 15 13.32 39.18 23.72
C LYS A 15 13.23 40.59 24.30
N LYS A 16 13.68 41.62 23.56
CA LYS A 16 13.54 43.04 23.95
C LYS A 16 12.10 43.57 23.89
N LYS A 17 11.23 42.98 23.07
CA LYS A 17 9.78 43.28 23.10
C LYS A 17 9.05 42.65 24.30
N MET A 18 9.62 41.62 24.92
CA MET A 18 9.07 40.98 26.12
C MET A 18 9.49 41.63 27.44
N THR A 19 10.53 42.48 27.48
CA THR A 19 11.07 43.10 28.71
C THR A 19 10.23 44.23 29.33
N GLY A 20 8.91 44.21 29.13
CA GLY A 20 8.00 45.18 29.73
C GLY A 20 6.55 44.72 29.82
N LYS A 21 6.21 43.53 29.30
CA LYS A 21 4.90 42.93 29.54
C LYS A 21 5.01 42.07 30.79
N LYS A 22 4.06 42.25 31.72
CA LYS A 22 3.73 41.21 32.71
C LYS A 22 3.76 39.89 31.96
N ILE A 23 4.45 38.89 32.52
CA ILE A 23 4.22 37.50 32.13
C ILE A 23 2.76 37.25 32.47
N GLU A 24 1.87 37.53 31.52
CA GLU A 24 0.49 37.07 31.56
C GLU A 24 0.60 35.56 31.73
N ASN A 25 -0.18 35.02 32.68
CA ASN A 25 -0.25 33.60 32.99
C ASN A 25 -0.06 32.80 31.71
N ILE A 26 1.06 32.06 31.61
CA ILE A 26 1.24 31.07 30.55
C ILE A 26 -0.05 30.26 30.58
N ARG A 27 -0.81 30.27 29.46
CA ARG A 27 -2.13 29.66 29.42
C ARG A 27 -2.02 28.27 30.04
N ASP A 28 -2.94 27.95 30.95
CA ASP A 28 -2.98 26.63 31.60
C ASP A 28 -3.05 25.50 30.57
N GLN A 29 -3.42 25.82 29.33
CA GLN A 29 -3.48 24.92 28.19
C GLN A 29 -2.94 25.60 26.92
N PHE A 30 -2.30 24.81 26.06
CA PHE A 30 -1.95 25.24 24.71
C PHE A 30 -2.27 24.12 23.71
N GLU A 31 -2.48 24.51 22.47
CA GLU A 31 -2.74 23.61 21.35
C GLU A 31 -1.96 24.10 20.13
N LEU A 32 -1.33 23.16 19.43
CA LEU A 32 -0.52 23.39 18.24
C LEU A 32 -0.89 22.34 17.20
N GLU A 33 -1.08 22.78 15.97
CA GLU A 33 -1.38 21.90 14.84
C GLU A 33 -0.44 22.20 13.67
N ALA A 34 0.01 21.14 13.00
CA ALA A 34 0.76 21.23 11.75
C ALA A 34 0.31 20.09 10.83
N ARG A 35 0.20 20.36 9.53
CA ARG A 35 -0.18 19.35 8.53
C ARG A 35 0.47 19.59 7.18
N ASN A 36 0.71 18.50 6.47
CA ASN A 36 0.87 18.46 5.03
C ASN A 36 0.20 17.18 4.48
N GLU A 37 0.51 16.82 3.24
CA GLU A 37 -0.03 15.60 2.60
C GLU A 37 0.43 14.30 3.29
N TYR A 38 1.61 14.29 3.90
CA TYR A 38 2.26 13.10 4.43
C TYR A 38 2.13 12.93 5.94
N PHE A 39 1.88 14.02 6.68
CA PHE A 39 1.71 13.97 8.12
C PHE A 39 0.73 15.02 8.64
N LYS A 40 0.12 14.70 9.78
CA LYS A 40 -0.68 15.60 10.60
C LYS A 40 -0.19 15.46 12.04
N ILE A 41 0.08 16.57 12.71
CA ILE A 41 0.54 16.57 14.10
C ILE A 41 -0.32 17.56 14.87
N GLY A 42 -1.01 17.05 15.89
CA GLY A 42 -1.67 17.84 16.92
C GLY A 42 -0.93 17.66 18.25
N ILE A 43 -0.64 18.76 18.93
CA ILE A 43 -0.01 18.74 20.25
C ILE A 43 -0.86 19.59 21.18
N ARG A 44 -1.20 19.04 22.33
CA ARG A 44 -1.86 19.78 23.40
C ARG A 44 -1.11 19.61 24.71
N GLY A 45 -0.76 20.72 25.34
CA GLY A 45 -0.28 20.72 26.72
C GLY A 45 -1.39 21.17 27.65
N ASN A 46 -1.55 20.48 28.78
CA ASN A 46 -2.43 20.89 29.87
C ASN A 46 -1.66 20.89 31.20
N HIS A 47 -1.53 22.05 31.83
CA HIS A 47 -0.95 22.22 33.15
C HIS A 47 -1.98 22.20 34.29
N SER A 48 -3.28 22.26 33.97
CA SER A 48 -4.39 22.29 34.93
C SER A 48 -5.03 20.92 35.17
N ASN A 49 -5.51 20.70 36.40
CA ASN A 49 -6.26 19.49 36.74
C ASN A 49 -7.71 19.64 36.27
N PHE A 50 -8.13 18.78 35.35
CA PHE A 50 -9.52 18.74 34.89
C PHE A 50 -10.30 17.63 35.61
N SER A 51 -11.48 17.95 36.11
CA SER A 51 -12.39 17.00 36.76
C SER A 51 -13.44 16.51 35.76
N GLY A 52 -13.05 15.68 34.82
CA GLY A 52 -13.96 15.08 33.83
C GLY A 52 -13.24 14.28 32.74
N THR A 53 -14.03 13.64 31.87
CA THR A 53 -13.53 13.16 30.58
C THR A 53 -13.48 14.35 29.62
N GLU A 54 -12.37 14.52 28.92
CA GLU A 54 -12.20 15.61 27.96
C GLU A 54 -11.88 15.05 26.58
N MET A 55 -12.62 15.50 25.57
CA MET A 55 -12.38 15.14 24.17
C MET A 55 -11.46 16.19 23.54
N LEU A 56 -10.25 15.80 23.17
CA LEU A 56 -9.38 16.64 22.35
C LEU A 56 -9.82 16.54 20.90
N LYS A 57 -10.10 17.68 20.27
CA LYS A 57 -10.52 17.76 18.87
C LYS A 57 -9.56 18.62 18.08
N HIS A 58 -8.77 17.98 17.23
CA HIS A 58 -7.99 18.64 16.21
C HIS A 58 -8.82 18.71 14.92
N GLU A 59 -9.82 19.60 14.89
CA GLU A 59 -10.80 19.68 13.79
C GLU A 59 -10.12 19.90 12.44
N SER A 60 -9.04 20.69 12.38
CA SER A 60 -8.30 20.94 11.14
C SER A 60 -7.54 19.69 10.64
N LEU A 61 -7.28 18.73 11.52
CA LEU A 61 -6.59 17.48 11.19
C LEU A 61 -7.58 16.35 10.89
N GLY A 62 -8.85 16.51 11.29
CA GLY A 62 -9.83 15.42 11.29
C GLY A 62 -9.42 14.31 12.25
N ILE A 63 -8.90 14.68 13.43
CA ILE A 63 -8.46 13.75 14.48
C ILE A 63 -9.11 14.19 15.78
N SER A 64 -9.67 13.26 16.53
CA SER A 64 -10.09 13.53 17.90
C SER A 64 -9.90 12.32 18.80
N ASN A 65 -9.63 12.55 20.07
CA ASN A 65 -9.52 11.48 21.04
C ASN A 65 -9.75 11.96 22.47
N GLU A 66 -10.30 11.08 23.30
CA GLU A 66 -10.46 11.36 24.73
C GLU A 66 -9.11 11.27 25.45
N VAL A 67 -8.92 12.17 26.41
CA VAL A 67 -7.83 12.08 27.38
C VAL A 67 -8.25 11.06 28.45
N PRO A 68 -7.45 10.01 28.71
CA PRO A 68 -7.74 9.07 29.78
C PRO A 68 -7.87 9.78 31.13
N ARG A 69 -8.91 9.45 31.92
CA ARG A 69 -9.20 10.14 33.20
C ARG A 69 -8.04 10.15 34.19
N ILE A 70 -7.22 9.10 34.17
CA ILE A 70 -5.99 8.99 34.97
C ILE A 70 -4.99 10.12 34.69
N PHE A 71 -4.97 10.65 33.46
CA PHE A 71 -4.08 11.73 33.03
C PHE A 71 -4.74 13.11 33.14
N CYS A 72 -6.07 13.22 33.15
CA CYS A 72 -6.77 14.51 33.34
C CYS A 72 -6.41 15.23 34.65
N LYS A 73 -6.00 14.49 35.68
CA LYS A 73 -5.62 15.03 37.00
C LYS A 73 -4.13 15.35 37.13
N GLN A 74 -3.36 15.25 36.04
CA GLN A 74 -1.93 15.48 36.01
C GLN A 74 -1.57 16.42 34.87
N SER A 75 -0.53 17.23 35.05
CA SER A 75 0.03 17.96 33.92
C SER A 75 0.56 16.97 32.88
N ASN A 76 0.09 17.10 31.64
CA ASN A 76 0.42 16.18 30.57
C ASN A 76 0.48 16.89 29.21
N LEU A 77 1.29 16.33 28.33
CA LEU A 77 1.40 16.72 26.94
C LEU A 77 0.86 15.58 26.10
N GLN A 78 -0.22 15.81 25.38
CA GLN A 78 -0.75 14.85 24.44
C GLN A 78 -0.28 15.18 23.04
N ARG A 79 0.10 14.15 22.29
CA ARG A 79 0.51 14.24 20.90
C ARG A 79 -0.29 13.25 20.07
N SER A 80 -0.93 13.74 19.02
CA SER A 80 -1.60 12.93 18.01
C SER A 80 -0.86 13.12 16.69
N VAL A 81 -0.25 12.05 16.18
CA VAL A 81 0.50 12.04 14.92
C VAL A 81 -0.18 11.09 13.95
N TRP A 82 -0.61 11.59 12.81
CA TRP A 82 -0.99 10.74 11.68
C TRP A 82 0.08 10.84 10.59
N ILE A 83 0.46 9.70 10.02
CA ILE A 83 1.43 9.61 8.92
C ILE A 83 0.79 8.84 7.78
N SER A 84 0.94 9.32 6.54
CA SER A 84 0.28 8.74 5.36
C SER A 84 0.78 7.34 5.01
N ASN A 85 2.02 7.01 5.35
CA ASN A 85 2.63 5.71 5.10
C ASN A 85 2.49 4.81 6.33
N ASP A 86 2.24 3.53 6.08
CA ASP A 86 2.41 2.50 7.08
C ASP A 86 3.91 2.31 7.38
N ILE A 87 4.38 2.95 8.45
CA ILE A 87 5.76 2.79 8.96
C ILE A 87 5.89 1.64 9.95
N THR A 88 4.78 0.98 10.25
CA THR A 88 4.67 -0.04 11.31
C THR A 88 4.69 -1.44 10.75
N SER A 89 3.93 -1.71 9.68
CA SER A 89 3.75 -3.07 9.19
C SER A 89 5.02 -3.72 8.69
N SER A 90 5.11 -5.02 8.96
CA SER A 90 6.06 -5.93 8.35
C SER A 90 5.38 -6.72 7.23
N GLU A 91 6.17 -7.37 6.37
CA GLU A 91 5.66 -8.17 5.25
C GLU A 91 4.74 -9.32 5.67
N LYS A 92 4.76 -9.74 6.93
CA LYS A 92 4.04 -10.91 7.46
C LYS A 92 2.62 -10.64 7.94
N SER A 93 2.24 -9.38 8.13
CA SER A 93 0.91 -9.07 8.70
C SER A 93 -0.19 -9.35 7.68
N SER A 94 -1.25 -10.07 8.04
CA SER A 94 -2.38 -10.34 7.13
C SER A 94 -3.15 -9.10 6.66
N TYR A 95 -2.92 -7.96 7.31
CA TYR A 95 -3.50 -6.66 7.01
C TYR A 95 -2.40 -5.63 6.74
N PHE A 96 -2.76 -4.57 6.02
CA PHE A 96 -1.92 -3.38 5.89
C PHE A 96 -2.74 -2.12 6.17
N ALA A 97 -2.09 -1.07 6.66
CA ALA A 97 -2.76 0.21 6.90
C ALA A 97 -3.00 0.94 5.58
N VAL A 98 -4.25 1.38 5.41
CA VAL A 98 -4.71 2.13 4.24
C VAL A 98 -5.07 3.54 4.68
N GLY A 99 -4.54 4.55 3.98
CA GLY A 99 -4.80 5.94 4.35
C GLY A 99 -4.08 6.37 5.63
N GLY A 100 -2.96 5.74 5.96
CA GLY A 100 -2.05 6.15 7.02
C GLY A 100 -2.34 5.58 8.41
N VAL A 101 -1.43 5.89 9.33
CA VAL A 101 -1.41 5.38 10.70
C VAL A 101 -1.50 6.54 11.69
N LEU A 102 -2.47 6.47 12.61
CA LEU A 102 -2.64 7.41 13.71
C LEU A 102 -1.97 6.87 14.97
N ARG A 103 -1.08 7.65 15.57
CA ARG A 103 -0.45 7.38 16.86
C ARG A 103 -0.84 8.45 17.85
N ILE A 104 -1.34 8.04 19.01
CA ILE A 104 -1.68 8.93 20.11
C ILE A 104 -0.77 8.60 21.29
N GLU A 105 -0.12 9.62 21.84
CA GLU A 105 0.82 9.48 22.94
C GLU A 105 0.59 10.56 23.98
N ILE A 106 0.88 10.22 25.22
CA ILE A 106 0.78 11.15 26.35
C ILE A 106 2.14 11.16 27.05
N PHE A 107 2.66 12.36 27.29
CA PHE A 107 3.94 12.59 27.94
C PHE A 107 3.72 13.37 29.24
N SER A 108 4.67 13.25 30.16
CA SER A 108 4.73 14.18 31.30
C SER A 108 5.15 15.56 30.82
N LEU A 109 4.45 16.61 31.27
CA LEU A 109 4.94 17.97 31.04
C LEU A 109 6.15 18.25 31.95
N PRO A 110 7.18 18.94 31.44
CA PRO A 110 8.28 19.42 32.26
C PRO A 110 7.79 20.30 33.42
N GLU A 111 8.48 20.27 34.55
CA GLU A 111 8.16 21.14 35.69
C GLU A 111 8.24 22.62 35.27
N MET A 112 7.13 23.34 35.45
CA MET A 112 7.08 24.77 35.16
C MET A 112 8.04 25.55 36.07
N PRO A 113 8.66 26.64 35.56
CA PRO A 113 9.50 27.50 36.39
C PRO A 113 8.75 28.01 37.62
N LYS A 114 9.34 27.86 38.80
CA LYS A 114 8.76 28.29 40.09
C LYS A 114 9.37 29.61 40.51
N LYS A 115 8.53 30.57 40.87
CA LYS A 115 9.01 31.83 41.46
C LYS A 115 9.30 31.63 42.94
N HIS A 116 10.54 31.86 43.35
CA HIS A 116 10.95 31.83 44.75
C HIS A 116 11.59 33.17 45.12
N ARG A 117 10.85 34.00 45.86
CA ARG A 117 11.20 35.42 46.12
C ARG A 117 11.42 36.18 44.81
N ASN A 118 12.63 36.65 44.56
CA ASN A 118 13.04 37.39 43.37
C ASN A 118 13.65 36.50 42.29
N TRP A 119 13.73 35.19 42.52
CA TRP A 119 14.30 34.22 41.58
C TRP A 119 13.21 33.47 40.84
N ILE A 120 13.47 33.15 39.58
CA ILE A 120 12.73 32.16 38.79
C ILE A 120 13.62 30.93 38.72
N ILE A 121 13.20 29.86 39.38
CA ILE A 121 13.95 28.60 39.46
C ILE A 121 13.32 27.62 38.47
N ARG A 122 14.13 27.06 37.58
CA ARG A 122 13.72 26.02 36.63
C ARG A 122 14.56 24.77 36.90
N LYS A 123 13.90 23.61 36.92
CA LYS A 123 14.60 22.32 36.94
C LYS A 123 15.19 22.09 35.55
N VAL A 124 16.50 21.87 35.48
CA VAL A 124 17.14 21.37 34.26
C VAL A 124 16.98 19.86 34.29
N GLN A 125 16.18 19.32 33.38
CA GLN A 125 16.05 17.88 33.16
C GLN A 125 17.00 17.48 32.03
N ASP A 126 17.51 16.25 32.09
CA ASP A 126 18.23 15.67 30.97
C ASP A 126 17.27 15.42 29.80
N GLU A 127 17.76 15.42 28.55
CA GLU A 127 16.90 15.29 27.36
C GLU A 127 16.09 13.99 27.38
N GLU A 128 16.70 12.90 27.86
CA GLU A 128 16.07 11.59 28.02
C GLU A 128 14.98 11.56 29.12
N GLU A 129 15.07 12.44 30.12
CA GLU A 129 14.10 12.53 31.21
C GLU A 129 12.93 13.49 30.89
N ALA A 130 13.08 14.34 29.87
CA ALA A 130 12.15 15.44 29.60
C ALA A 130 10.84 15.01 28.93
N LEU A 131 10.84 13.87 28.20
CA LEU A 131 9.69 13.38 27.43
C LEU A 131 9.48 11.87 27.61
N LEU A 132 9.19 11.45 28.83
CA LEU A 132 8.77 10.08 29.10
C LEU A 132 7.30 9.90 28.72
N ALA A 133 7.05 9.00 27.76
CA ALA A 133 5.70 8.55 27.40
C ALA A 133 5.05 7.81 28.57
N LYS A 134 3.76 8.04 28.79
CA LYS A 134 2.95 7.40 29.82
C LYS A 134 2.17 6.25 29.20
N ASN A 135 2.31 5.05 29.76
CA ASN A 135 1.49 3.90 29.38
C ASN A 135 0.24 3.81 30.28
N PHE A 136 -0.84 3.28 29.70
CA PHE A 136 -2.06 2.97 30.44
C PHE A 136 -1.79 1.98 31.60
N SER A 137 -1.01 0.94 31.34
CA SER A 137 -0.69 -0.15 32.28
C SER A 137 0.14 0.28 33.50
N ASP A 138 1.05 1.24 33.32
CA ASP A 138 1.96 1.70 34.38
C ASP A 138 1.25 2.56 35.45
N SER A 139 -0.02 2.92 35.19
CA SER A 139 -0.76 3.89 35.99
C SER A 139 -1.46 3.28 37.22
N GLY A 140 -1.45 1.95 37.38
CA GLY A 140 -1.94 1.23 38.57
C GLY A 140 -3.43 1.43 38.93
N GLY A 141 -4.19 2.14 38.08
CA GLY A 141 -5.61 2.44 38.23
C GLY A 141 -6.48 1.61 37.30
N ASN A 142 -7.79 1.65 37.52
CA ASN A 142 -8.75 0.99 36.62
C ASN A 142 -8.74 1.72 35.26
N ILE A 143 -8.39 1.01 34.20
CA ILE A 143 -8.28 1.59 32.85
C ILE A 143 -9.70 1.69 32.27
N GLU A 144 -10.15 2.91 32.02
CA GLU A 144 -11.39 3.18 31.27
C GLU A 144 -11.07 3.30 29.79
N SER A 145 -11.98 2.84 28.92
CA SER A 145 -11.82 2.99 27.48
C SER A 145 -11.92 4.46 27.07
N ILE A 146 -11.11 4.84 26.10
CA ILE A 146 -11.15 6.17 25.47
C ILE A 146 -11.72 6.07 24.07
N THR A 147 -12.47 7.08 23.67
CA THR A 147 -12.96 7.23 22.31
C THR A 147 -11.87 7.86 21.44
N VAL A 148 -11.62 7.27 20.27
CA VAL A 148 -10.71 7.78 19.25
C VAL A 148 -11.49 7.92 17.94
N SER A 149 -11.26 9.00 17.20
CA SER A 149 -11.76 9.15 15.84
C SER A 149 -10.75 9.82 14.91
N PHE A 150 -10.82 9.44 13.63
CA PHE A 150 -10.05 10.07 12.56
C PHE A 150 -10.77 10.01 11.22
N THR A 151 -10.39 10.90 10.30
CA THR A 151 -10.92 10.95 8.94
C THR A 151 -9.99 10.26 7.96
N ILE A 152 -10.53 9.31 7.17
CA ILE A 152 -9.82 8.62 6.09
C ILE A 152 -9.53 9.64 4.96
N PRO A 153 -8.28 9.77 4.46
CA PRO A 153 -7.93 10.74 3.42
C PRO A 153 -8.70 10.56 2.12
N GLU A 154 -9.07 11.65 1.44
CA GLU A 154 -9.92 11.63 0.23
C GLU A 154 -9.43 10.72 -0.91
N TYR A 155 -8.11 10.53 -1.02
CA TYR A 155 -7.49 9.71 -2.06
C TYR A 155 -7.58 8.20 -1.83
N VAL A 156 -8.02 7.76 -0.65
CA VAL A 156 -8.24 6.35 -0.36
C VAL A 156 -9.51 5.92 -1.06
N TRP A 157 -9.42 4.91 -1.90
CA TRP A 157 -10.59 4.31 -2.51
C TRP A 157 -11.24 3.34 -1.50
N ILE A 158 -12.53 3.55 -1.22
CA ILE A 158 -13.31 2.72 -0.31
C ILE A 158 -14.30 1.91 -1.15
N ASP A 159 -14.17 0.58 -1.11
CA ASP A 159 -15.14 -0.30 -1.76
C ASP A 159 -16.47 -0.27 -0.99
N GLU A 160 -17.48 0.39 -1.53
CA GLU A 160 -18.80 0.50 -0.89
C GLU A 160 -19.48 -0.86 -0.74
N GLY A 161 -19.22 -1.78 -1.67
CA GLY A 161 -19.88 -3.09 -1.77
C GLY A 161 -19.36 -4.15 -0.82
N ARG A 162 -18.30 -3.89 -0.06
CA ARG A 162 -17.72 -4.85 0.89
C ARG A 162 -17.75 -4.40 2.34
N GLU A 163 -17.88 -5.37 3.24
CA GLU A 163 -17.83 -5.20 4.70
C GLU A 163 -16.47 -5.60 5.28
N ASP A 164 -15.50 -6.03 4.46
CA ASP A 164 -14.16 -6.52 4.88
C ASP A 164 -13.19 -5.40 5.32
N VAL A 165 -13.74 -4.24 5.65
CA VAL A 165 -13.04 -3.04 6.04
C VAL A 165 -13.03 -2.94 7.55
N GLU A 166 -11.83 -2.82 8.11
CA GLU A 166 -11.65 -2.93 9.56
C GLU A 166 -10.88 -1.73 10.14
N VAL A 167 -10.95 -1.59 11.46
CA VAL A 167 -10.05 -0.74 12.22
C VAL A 167 -9.21 -1.66 13.10
N GLY A 168 -7.92 -1.39 13.18
CA GLY A 168 -7.05 -2.18 14.04
C GLY A 168 -5.97 -1.35 14.69
N TRP A 169 -5.25 -2.02 15.59
CA TRP A 169 -4.14 -1.47 16.33
C TRP A 169 -2.88 -2.31 16.08
N TRP A 170 -1.72 -1.65 16.09
CA TRP A 170 -0.45 -2.32 15.86
C TRP A 170 0.07 -2.94 17.15
N ASN A 171 0.25 -4.26 17.15
CA ASN A 171 0.89 -4.97 18.26
C ASN A 171 2.40 -5.06 18.04
N GLU A 172 3.16 -4.31 18.84
CA GLU A 172 4.61 -4.27 18.74
C GLU A 172 5.32 -5.57 19.12
N GLU A 173 4.69 -6.44 19.92
CA GLU A 173 5.26 -7.72 20.34
C GLU A 173 5.13 -8.76 19.23
N THR A 174 3.95 -8.86 18.59
CA THR A 174 3.70 -9.81 17.51
C THR A 174 4.13 -9.28 16.14
N LYS A 175 4.33 -7.96 16.00
CA LYS A 175 4.60 -7.27 14.73
C LYS A 175 3.49 -7.49 13.71
N GLU A 176 2.25 -7.41 14.18
CA GLU A 176 1.04 -7.58 13.39
C GLU A 176 -0.06 -6.58 13.77
N TRP A 177 -0.86 -6.21 12.79
CA TRP A 177 -2.13 -5.53 13.02
C TRP A 177 -3.15 -6.48 13.66
N GLN A 178 -3.80 -6.01 14.72
CA GLN A 178 -4.81 -6.75 15.47
C GLN A 178 -6.16 -6.04 15.41
N LEU A 179 -7.24 -6.81 15.36
CA LEU A 179 -8.63 -6.31 15.30
C LEU A 179 -9.36 -6.39 16.64
N ASP A 180 -8.77 -7.07 17.62
CA ASP A 180 -9.35 -7.22 18.96
C ASP A 180 -9.16 -5.95 19.81
N ASN A 181 -9.74 -5.94 21.02
CA ASN A 181 -9.59 -4.85 22.00
C ASN A 181 -10.03 -3.46 21.51
N LEU A 182 -10.88 -3.42 20.47
CA LEU A 182 -11.60 -2.25 20.00
C LEU A 182 -13.10 -2.48 20.19
N GLU A 183 -13.78 -1.48 20.75
CA GLU A 183 -15.22 -1.51 21.02
C GLU A 183 -15.94 -0.42 20.22
N GLU A 184 -17.22 -0.61 19.92
CA GLU A 184 -18.07 0.38 19.25
C GLU A 184 -17.46 0.95 17.94
N VAL A 185 -16.77 0.11 17.17
CA VAL A 185 -16.18 0.51 15.89
C VAL A 185 -17.28 0.97 14.92
N LYS A 186 -17.15 2.19 14.42
CA LYS A 186 -18.07 2.84 13.48
C LYS A 186 -17.26 3.45 12.35
N ILE A 187 -17.59 3.06 11.14
CA ILE A 187 -16.99 3.57 9.92
C ILE A 187 -18.10 4.17 9.06
N ASN A 188 -18.12 5.48 8.94
CA ASN A 188 -19.03 6.16 8.04
C ASN A 188 -18.33 6.35 6.69
N LYS A 189 -18.63 5.50 5.71
CA LYS A 189 -18.01 5.55 4.38
C LYS A 189 -18.30 6.88 3.66
N THR A 190 -19.47 7.48 3.87
CA THR A 190 -19.86 8.75 3.23
C THR A 190 -19.12 9.95 3.82
N THR A 191 -19.02 10.06 5.14
CA THR A 191 -18.26 11.14 5.80
C THR A 191 -16.78 10.82 5.97
N ARG A 192 -16.38 9.59 5.67
CA ARG A 192 -15.03 9.03 5.84
C ARG A 192 -14.53 9.06 7.28
N GLU A 193 -15.45 9.14 8.25
CA GLU A 193 -15.12 9.20 9.66
C GLU A 193 -15.07 7.78 10.26
N VAL A 194 -13.97 7.50 10.95
CA VAL A 194 -13.76 6.29 11.73
C VAL A 194 -13.80 6.68 13.20
N SER A 195 -14.57 5.96 14.02
CA SER A 195 -14.63 6.14 15.47
C SER A 195 -14.69 4.79 16.18
N PHE A 196 -13.99 4.67 17.30
CA PHE A 196 -13.97 3.45 18.11
C PHE A 196 -13.57 3.77 19.55
N LYS A 197 -13.73 2.80 20.45
CA LYS A 197 -13.25 2.84 21.83
C LYS A 197 -12.13 1.85 22.04
N THR A 198 -11.15 2.19 22.88
CA THR A 198 -9.99 1.34 23.15
C THR A 198 -9.47 1.53 24.57
N LEU A 199 -8.83 0.50 25.13
CA LEU A 199 -8.20 0.50 26.46
C LEU A 199 -6.68 0.78 26.40
N GLN A 200 -6.14 1.10 25.23
CA GLN A 200 -4.70 1.22 25.02
C GLN A 200 -4.32 2.41 24.14
N LEU A 201 -3.07 2.85 24.24
CA LEU A 201 -2.45 3.77 23.31
C LEU A 201 -1.54 2.95 22.41
N ALA A 202 -1.90 2.86 21.14
CA ALA A 202 -1.14 2.16 20.11
C ALA A 202 -1.22 2.95 18.80
N PRO A 203 -0.41 2.60 17.79
CA PRO A 203 -0.72 2.98 16.42
C PRO A 203 -2.07 2.35 16.01
N PHE A 204 -2.96 3.13 15.43
CA PHE A 204 -4.26 2.74 14.93
C PHE A 204 -4.36 3.04 13.44
N ALA A 205 -5.06 2.20 12.70
CA ALA A 205 -5.24 2.41 11.27
C ALA A 205 -6.58 1.86 10.78
N TYR A 206 -7.00 2.41 9.64
CA TYR A 206 -7.99 1.79 8.78
C TYR A 206 -7.29 0.69 7.99
N LEU A 207 -7.78 -0.54 8.11
CA LEU A 207 -7.09 -1.74 7.65
C LEU A 207 -7.82 -2.41 6.51
N GLN A 208 -7.02 -3.03 5.66
CA GLN A 208 -7.50 -3.89 4.59
C GLN A 208 -6.68 -5.18 4.55
N SER A 209 -7.33 -6.30 4.21
CA SER A 209 -6.61 -7.55 3.97
C SER A 209 -5.62 -7.36 2.82
N ARG A 210 -4.42 -7.93 2.97
CA ARG A 210 -3.43 -7.95 1.88
C ARG A 210 -3.95 -8.69 0.64
N CYS A 211 -4.84 -9.65 0.82
CA CYS A 211 -5.38 -10.48 -0.27
C CYS A 211 -6.73 -10.00 -0.81
N SER A 212 -7.16 -8.78 -0.51
CA SER A 212 -8.39 -8.23 -1.08
C SER A 212 -8.36 -8.15 -2.61
N ASP A 213 -7.18 -7.94 -3.21
CA ASP A 213 -6.97 -7.85 -4.66
C ASP A 213 -6.41 -9.15 -5.28
N PHE A 214 -6.12 -10.17 -4.47
CA PHE A 214 -5.48 -11.42 -4.90
C PHE A 214 -6.38 -12.66 -4.68
N PRO A 215 -6.25 -13.71 -5.48
CA PRO A 215 -5.59 -13.69 -6.79
C PRO A 215 -6.27 -12.73 -7.76
N TYR A 216 -5.51 -12.29 -8.76
CA TYR A 216 -6.03 -11.61 -9.93
C TYR A 216 -7.04 -12.52 -10.64
N VAL A 217 -8.12 -11.91 -11.14
CA VAL A 217 -9.18 -12.63 -11.87
C VAL A 217 -8.76 -12.86 -13.31
N SER A 218 -8.16 -11.84 -13.94
CA SER A 218 -7.60 -11.93 -15.28
C SER A 218 -6.66 -10.76 -15.58
N TRP A 219 -5.84 -10.92 -16.62
CA TRP A 219 -5.01 -9.84 -17.15
C TRP A 219 -4.79 -9.99 -18.65
N LYS A 220 -4.52 -8.87 -19.34
CA LYS A 220 -4.24 -8.80 -20.79
C LYS A 220 -3.11 -7.81 -21.04
N LEU A 221 -2.01 -8.28 -21.61
CA LEU A 221 -0.83 -7.51 -21.97
C LEU A 221 -0.66 -7.48 -23.48
N ARG A 222 -0.53 -6.29 -24.08
CA ARG A 222 -0.24 -6.14 -25.51
C ARG A 222 0.48 -4.83 -25.80
N CYS A 223 1.28 -4.78 -26.86
CA CYS A 223 1.76 -3.52 -27.40
C CYS A 223 0.67 -2.81 -28.21
N ILE A 224 0.61 -1.49 -28.07
CA ILE A 224 -0.20 -0.58 -28.91
C ILE A 224 0.68 0.31 -29.80
N GLN A 225 2.00 0.30 -29.56
CA GLN A 225 3.08 0.84 -30.38
C GLN A 225 4.35 0.01 -30.10
N PRO A 226 5.42 0.12 -30.90
CA PRO A 226 6.63 -0.71 -30.72
C PRO A 226 7.26 -0.69 -29.31
N ASP A 227 7.12 0.43 -28.59
CA ASP A 227 7.68 0.64 -27.25
C ASP A 227 6.64 1.09 -26.21
N ILE A 228 5.36 0.87 -26.51
CA ILE A 228 4.25 1.19 -25.59
C ILE A 228 3.33 -0.02 -25.48
N ALA A 229 3.23 -0.56 -24.27
CA ALA A 229 2.29 -1.63 -23.94
C ALA A 229 1.14 -1.15 -23.06
N VAL A 230 0.02 -1.86 -23.16
CA VAL A 230 -1.12 -1.74 -22.26
C VAL A 230 -1.29 -3.06 -21.50
N LEU A 231 -1.31 -2.96 -20.17
CA LEU A 231 -1.62 -4.07 -19.26
C LEU A 231 -2.95 -3.80 -18.57
N ASP A 232 -3.95 -4.61 -18.87
CA ASP A 232 -5.20 -4.68 -18.12
C ASP A 232 -5.04 -5.68 -16.99
N ILE A 233 -5.43 -5.32 -15.76
CA ILE A 233 -5.51 -6.22 -14.61
C ILE A 233 -6.92 -6.11 -14.04
N GLN A 234 -7.61 -7.24 -13.95
CA GLN A 234 -8.85 -7.38 -13.20
C GLN A 234 -8.53 -8.01 -11.85
N THR A 235 -8.70 -7.26 -10.76
CA THR A 235 -8.67 -7.82 -9.39
C THR A 235 -10.07 -8.28 -9.00
N LYS A 236 -10.21 -8.85 -7.79
CA LYS A 236 -11.52 -9.16 -7.20
C LYS A 236 -12.38 -7.93 -6.94
N ARG A 237 -11.81 -6.72 -6.92
CA ARG A 237 -12.49 -5.47 -6.55
C ARG A 237 -12.52 -4.43 -7.66
N ILE A 238 -11.46 -4.34 -8.47
CA ILE A 238 -11.29 -3.24 -9.43
C ILE A 238 -10.60 -3.69 -10.72
N LYS A 239 -10.96 -3.06 -11.84
CA LYS A 239 -10.22 -3.16 -13.11
C LYS A 239 -9.27 -1.98 -13.22
N LEU A 240 -7.99 -2.25 -13.46
CA LEU A 240 -6.97 -1.23 -13.69
C LEU A 240 -6.34 -1.44 -15.06
N VAL A 241 -6.03 -0.33 -15.73
CA VAL A 241 -5.40 -0.33 -17.06
C VAL A 241 -4.16 0.52 -17.00
N PHE A 242 -3.01 -0.09 -17.30
CA PHE A 242 -1.72 0.55 -17.25
C PHE A 242 -1.18 0.74 -18.66
N GLU A 243 -0.73 1.94 -19.00
CA GLU A 243 0.18 2.15 -20.13
C GLU A 243 1.61 2.11 -19.62
N ILE A 244 2.48 1.40 -20.33
CA ILE A 244 3.86 1.11 -19.96
C ILE A 244 4.75 1.50 -21.14
N GLY A 245 5.70 2.40 -20.92
CA GLY A 245 6.66 2.83 -21.93
C GLY A 245 8.11 2.79 -21.43
N ALA A 246 9.00 3.46 -22.15
CA ALA A 246 10.39 3.58 -21.74
C ALA A 246 10.52 4.39 -20.43
N ASP A 247 11.04 3.76 -19.38
CA ASP A 247 11.23 4.33 -18.04
C ASP A 247 9.95 4.77 -17.27
N TYR A 248 8.73 4.53 -17.79
CA TYR A 248 7.48 4.93 -17.12
C TYR A 248 6.35 3.89 -17.18
N CYS A 249 5.44 3.97 -16.21
CA CYS A 249 4.09 3.44 -16.22
C CYS A 249 3.12 4.58 -15.88
N LYS A 250 1.88 4.51 -16.37
CA LYS A 250 0.79 5.40 -15.93
C LYS A 250 -0.53 4.66 -15.91
N LEU A 251 -1.43 5.07 -15.02
CA LEU A 251 -2.77 4.52 -14.94
C LEU A 251 -3.69 5.28 -15.91
N ILE A 252 -4.40 4.56 -16.77
CA ILE A 252 -5.33 5.09 -17.78
C ILE A 252 -6.74 4.52 -17.57
N ASP A 253 -7.73 5.12 -18.23
CA ASP A 253 -9.14 4.69 -18.21
C ASP A 253 -9.74 4.50 -16.80
N ILE A 254 -9.34 5.36 -15.86
CA ILE A 254 -9.78 5.34 -14.47
C ILE A 254 -11.23 5.80 -14.37
N LYS A 255 -12.07 5.00 -13.70
CA LYS A 255 -13.47 5.35 -13.41
C LYS A 255 -13.65 5.94 -12.01
N GLU A 256 -12.79 5.53 -11.08
CA GLU A 256 -12.86 5.82 -9.66
C GLU A 256 -12.36 7.24 -9.40
N SER A 257 -13.20 8.07 -8.75
CA SER A 257 -12.90 9.48 -8.47
C SER A 257 -11.63 9.67 -7.63
N GLU A 258 -11.43 8.79 -6.66
CA GLU A 258 -10.34 8.79 -5.69
C GLU A 258 -8.97 8.56 -6.36
N LEU A 259 -8.99 7.85 -7.48
CA LEU A 259 -7.79 7.51 -8.25
C LEU A 259 -7.51 8.53 -9.37
N GLN A 260 -8.39 9.49 -9.63
CA GLN A 260 -8.20 10.49 -10.70
C GLN A 260 -6.91 11.30 -10.53
N ARG A 261 -6.45 11.47 -9.29
CA ARG A 261 -5.14 12.11 -9.01
C ARG A 261 -3.96 11.36 -9.64
N LEU A 262 -4.11 10.08 -10.00
CA LEU A 262 -3.10 9.24 -10.63
C LEU A 262 -3.30 9.11 -12.15
N ALA A 263 -4.44 9.56 -12.68
CA ALA A 263 -4.79 9.43 -14.09
C ALA A 263 -3.73 10.07 -14.99
N ASN A 264 -3.26 9.30 -15.97
CA ASN A 264 -2.32 9.74 -17.01
C ASN A 264 -1.02 10.36 -16.50
N LYS A 265 -0.63 10.12 -15.24
CA LYS A 265 0.64 10.59 -14.69
C LYS A 265 1.73 9.55 -14.90
N GLU A 266 2.75 9.91 -15.66
CA GLU A 266 3.94 9.09 -15.84
C GLU A 266 4.73 8.99 -14.53
N MET A 267 4.98 7.76 -14.09
CA MET A 267 5.71 7.44 -12.88
C MET A 267 6.59 6.22 -13.13
N THR A 268 7.63 6.04 -12.32
CA THR A 268 8.32 4.74 -12.32
C THR A 268 7.39 3.64 -11.76
N PRO A 269 7.56 2.36 -12.15
CA PRO A 269 6.71 1.27 -11.69
C PRO A 269 6.50 1.24 -10.17
N GLY A 270 7.59 1.38 -9.40
CA GLY A 270 7.52 1.35 -7.93
C GLY A 270 6.78 2.52 -7.32
N ILE A 271 6.91 3.73 -7.89
CA ILE A 271 6.18 4.91 -7.41
C ILE A 271 4.68 4.74 -7.67
N LEU A 272 4.30 4.32 -8.88
CA LEU A 272 2.88 4.09 -9.21
C LEU A 272 2.23 3.06 -8.29
N LEU A 273 2.92 1.94 -8.04
CA LEU A 273 2.43 0.90 -7.14
C LEU A 273 2.33 1.37 -5.68
N LYS A 274 3.28 2.18 -5.22
CA LYS A 274 3.20 2.81 -3.89
C LYS A 274 2.01 3.76 -3.76
N GLU A 275 1.73 4.54 -4.80
CA GLU A 275 0.56 5.44 -4.83
C GLU A 275 -0.76 4.66 -4.80
N LEU A 276 -0.83 3.52 -5.52
CA LEU A 276 -1.98 2.61 -5.46
C LEU A 276 -2.16 2.00 -4.06
N ILE A 277 -1.08 1.55 -3.41
CA ILE A 277 -1.12 1.03 -2.03
C ILE A 277 -1.66 2.10 -1.09
N SER A 278 -1.20 3.34 -1.23
CA SER A 278 -1.66 4.48 -0.42
C SER A 278 -3.16 4.74 -0.61
N SER A 279 -3.66 4.48 -1.81
CA SER A 279 -5.09 4.55 -2.16
C SER A 279 -5.89 3.30 -1.80
N GLY A 280 -5.30 2.29 -1.16
CA GLY A 280 -6.00 1.06 -0.74
C GLY A 280 -6.03 -0.06 -1.79
N ILE A 281 -5.12 -0.04 -2.76
CA ILE A 281 -5.02 -1.07 -3.79
C ILE A 281 -3.62 -1.69 -3.77
N LEU A 282 -3.53 -2.94 -3.31
CA LEU A 282 -2.26 -3.65 -3.17
C LEU A 282 -2.03 -4.54 -4.38
N LEU A 283 -1.04 -4.20 -5.21
CA LEU A 283 -0.61 -4.98 -6.37
C LEU A 283 0.86 -5.40 -6.26
N VAL A 284 1.36 -5.52 -5.04
CA VAL A 284 2.75 -5.91 -4.75
C VAL A 284 2.70 -7.13 -3.83
N PRO A 285 2.29 -8.31 -4.36
CA PRO A 285 2.20 -9.51 -3.54
C PRO A 285 3.59 -10.01 -3.15
N ASN A 286 3.70 -10.62 -1.98
CA ASN A 286 4.88 -11.33 -1.50
C ASN A 286 4.60 -12.85 -1.39
N ASP A 287 5.57 -13.62 -0.90
CA ASP A 287 5.40 -15.07 -0.79
C ASP A 287 4.41 -15.48 0.32
N ASP A 288 4.25 -14.67 1.37
CA ASP A 288 3.31 -14.95 2.46
C ASP A 288 1.85 -14.77 2.00
N ASP A 289 1.63 -13.94 0.97
CA ASP A 289 0.31 -13.70 0.39
C ASP A 289 -0.27 -14.94 -0.34
N PHE A 290 0.54 -15.95 -0.70
CA PHE A 290 0.03 -17.18 -1.34
C PHE A 290 -0.90 -17.96 -0.40
N GLU A 291 -0.46 -18.17 0.85
CA GLU A 291 -1.23 -18.90 1.86
C GLU A 291 -2.52 -18.14 2.19
N LEU A 292 -2.41 -16.83 2.40
CA LEU A 292 -3.56 -15.95 2.69
C LEU A 292 -4.57 -15.89 1.53
N ALA A 293 -4.10 -15.92 0.28
CA ALA A 293 -4.94 -15.93 -0.90
C ALA A 293 -5.50 -17.32 -1.25
N GLY A 294 -5.06 -18.38 -0.56
CA GLY A 294 -5.49 -19.76 -0.81
C GLY A 294 -4.99 -20.34 -2.14
N ILE A 295 -3.84 -19.88 -2.63
CA ILE A 295 -3.22 -20.34 -3.88
C ILE A 295 -1.85 -20.94 -3.64
N SER A 296 -1.41 -21.84 -4.52
CA SER A 296 -0.11 -22.51 -4.38
C SER A 296 1.02 -21.65 -4.95
N PRO A 297 2.15 -21.47 -4.22
CA PRO A 297 3.32 -20.81 -4.77
C PRO A 297 3.82 -21.49 -6.05
N LYS A 298 4.21 -20.69 -7.03
CA LYS A 298 4.80 -21.16 -8.29
C LYS A 298 6.32 -21.23 -8.22
N ASP A 299 6.91 -22.05 -9.09
CA ASP A 299 8.36 -22.09 -9.27
C ASP A 299 8.88 -20.73 -9.78
N LYS A 300 9.81 -20.14 -9.01
CA LYS A 300 10.34 -18.79 -9.27
C LYS A 300 11.16 -18.72 -10.55
N ASP A 301 11.85 -19.79 -10.92
CA ASP A 301 12.67 -19.83 -12.13
C ASP A 301 11.80 -19.95 -13.39
N ALA A 302 10.69 -20.69 -13.30
CA ALA A 302 9.66 -20.74 -14.34
C ALA A 302 8.98 -19.38 -14.51
N GLU A 303 8.63 -18.69 -13.42
CA GLU A 303 8.08 -17.33 -13.44
C GLU A 303 9.05 -16.33 -14.08
N GLU A 304 10.32 -16.33 -13.66
CA GLU A 304 11.33 -15.43 -14.23
C GLU A 304 11.60 -15.71 -15.72
N ARG A 305 11.56 -16.99 -16.14
CA ARG A 305 11.67 -17.35 -17.56
C ARG A 305 10.48 -16.84 -18.37
N ALA A 306 9.27 -17.07 -17.87
CA ALA A 306 8.05 -16.57 -18.52
C ALA A 306 8.09 -15.04 -18.65
N ILE A 307 8.51 -14.33 -17.59
CA ILE A 307 8.70 -12.88 -17.63
C ILE A 307 9.65 -12.48 -18.76
N TRP A 308 10.84 -13.08 -18.84
CA TRP A 308 11.81 -12.76 -19.88
C TRP A 308 11.28 -13.00 -21.28
N ASP A 309 10.72 -14.17 -21.53
CA ASP A 309 10.19 -14.54 -22.83
C ASP A 309 9.05 -13.60 -23.24
N VAL A 310 8.11 -13.31 -22.33
CA VAL A 310 7.00 -12.36 -22.57
C VAL A 310 7.52 -10.97 -22.89
N VAL A 311 8.44 -10.39 -22.10
CA VAL A 311 8.89 -9.00 -22.35
C VAL A 311 9.69 -8.85 -23.65
N THR A 312 10.32 -9.92 -24.13
CA THR A 312 11.03 -9.89 -25.43
C THR A 312 10.10 -10.13 -26.63
N SER A 313 8.92 -10.73 -26.41
CA SER A 313 8.00 -11.09 -27.50
C SER A 313 6.73 -10.24 -27.54
N VAL A 314 6.45 -9.43 -26.52
CA VAL A 314 5.24 -8.57 -26.42
C VAL A 314 5.08 -7.57 -27.58
N ASN A 315 6.17 -7.24 -28.28
CA ASN A 315 6.13 -6.36 -29.46
C ASN A 315 5.48 -7.05 -30.69
N ALA A 316 5.45 -8.37 -30.71
CA ALA A 316 4.81 -9.17 -31.75
C ALA A 316 3.55 -9.90 -31.26
N TYR A 317 3.41 -10.09 -29.95
CA TYR A 317 2.37 -10.91 -29.35
C TYR A 317 1.58 -10.18 -28.26
N ALA A 318 0.30 -10.48 -28.19
CA ALA A 318 -0.51 -10.25 -27.01
C ALA A 318 -0.52 -11.49 -26.11
N PHE A 319 -0.62 -11.26 -24.82
CA PHE A 319 -0.67 -12.26 -23.77
C PHE A 319 -1.89 -12.03 -22.87
N ARG A 320 -2.52 -13.10 -22.40
CA ARG A 320 -3.56 -13.01 -21.37
C ARG A 320 -3.49 -14.17 -20.40
N SER A 321 -4.05 -13.96 -19.20
CA SER A 321 -4.15 -14.99 -18.16
C SER A 321 -4.82 -16.27 -18.68
N ALA A 322 -4.33 -17.42 -18.21
CA ALA A 322 -4.96 -18.73 -18.38
C ALA A 322 -5.43 -19.22 -17.01
N LYS A 323 -6.57 -19.91 -16.94
CA LYS A 323 -7.15 -20.35 -15.64
C LYS A 323 -6.28 -21.37 -14.89
N TRP A 324 -5.31 -21.97 -15.58
CA TRP A 324 -4.58 -23.14 -15.14
C TRP A 324 -3.51 -22.88 -14.09
N ASN A 325 -3.08 -21.63 -13.90
CA ASN A 325 -2.00 -21.31 -12.98
C ASN A 325 -2.36 -21.56 -11.50
N HIS A 326 -3.66 -21.54 -11.16
CA HIS A 326 -4.17 -21.94 -9.85
C HIS A 326 -4.22 -23.46 -9.61
N ASN A 327 -3.98 -24.30 -10.62
CA ASN A 327 -3.97 -25.75 -10.45
C ASN A 327 -2.72 -26.19 -9.66
N PRO A 328 -2.87 -26.80 -8.45
CA PRO A 328 -1.73 -27.24 -7.64
C PRO A 328 -0.85 -28.29 -8.34
N ALA A 329 -1.39 -29.05 -9.29
CA ALA A 329 -0.62 -30.01 -10.07
C ALA A 329 0.45 -29.36 -10.97
N LEU A 330 0.27 -28.07 -11.28
CA LEU A 330 1.10 -27.27 -12.17
C LEU A 330 1.93 -26.23 -11.41
N LYS A 331 2.19 -26.43 -10.12
CA LYS A 331 2.98 -25.48 -9.31
C LYS A 331 4.36 -25.16 -9.89
N ASP A 332 4.96 -26.10 -10.62
CA ASP A 332 6.30 -25.96 -11.20
C ASP A 332 6.27 -25.28 -12.58
N ASN A 333 5.12 -24.73 -12.97
CA ASN A 333 4.85 -24.27 -14.32
C ASN A 333 4.04 -22.99 -14.41
N ILE A 334 4.32 -22.17 -15.43
CA ILE A 334 3.49 -21.01 -15.79
C ILE A 334 2.80 -21.30 -17.11
N VAL A 335 1.50 -21.04 -17.19
CA VAL A 335 0.69 -21.21 -18.41
C VAL A 335 0.08 -19.86 -18.79
N VAL A 336 0.20 -19.46 -20.06
CA VAL A 336 -0.30 -18.19 -20.57
C VAL A 336 -0.90 -18.39 -21.95
N LYS A 337 -1.92 -17.61 -22.28
CA LYS A 337 -2.45 -17.54 -23.65
C LYS A 337 -1.68 -16.54 -24.48
N ILE A 338 -1.31 -16.91 -25.69
CA ILE A 338 -0.51 -16.11 -26.63
C ILE A 338 -1.22 -16.00 -27.99
N ARG A 339 -1.16 -14.81 -28.60
CA ARG A 339 -1.69 -14.52 -29.95
C ARG A 339 -0.86 -13.43 -30.62
N GLU A 340 -0.60 -13.53 -31.93
CA GLU A 340 0.09 -12.47 -32.68
C GLU A 340 -0.71 -11.16 -32.67
N ASN A 341 -0.01 -10.03 -32.53
CA ASN A 341 -0.57 -8.69 -32.55
C ASN A 341 0.35 -7.74 -33.34
N LEU A 342 0.50 -7.99 -34.63
CA LEU A 342 1.41 -7.22 -35.48
C LEU A 342 0.88 -5.82 -35.80
N GLU A 343 -0.44 -5.63 -35.71
CA GLU A 343 -1.16 -4.39 -35.99
C GLU A 343 -1.25 -3.45 -34.78
N TYR A 344 -0.71 -3.88 -33.63
CA TYR A 344 -0.74 -3.14 -32.37
C TYR A 344 -2.17 -2.82 -31.90
N ASP A 345 -3.08 -3.78 -32.10
CA ASP A 345 -4.45 -3.66 -31.67
C ASP A 345 -4.52 -3.54 -30.15
N ARG A 346 -5.20 -2.50 -29.69
CA ARG A 346 -5.56 -2.36 -28.28
C ARG A 346 -6.65 -3.37 -27.91
N GLU A 347 -7.65 -3.53 -28.77
CA GLU A 347 -8.71 -4.52 -28.65
C GLU A 347 -8.88 -5.26 -29.97
N PHE A 348 -9.04 -6.58 -29.90
CA PHE A 348 -9.21 -7.43 -31.08
C PHE A 348 -10.68 -7.44 -31.48
N PHE A 349 -10.97 -7.31 -32.77
CA PHE A 349 -12.34 -7.41 -33.28
C PHE A 349 -12.94 -8.81 -33.07
N GLU A 350 -12.13 -9.84 -33.28
CA GLU A 350 -12.43 -11.24 -32.99
C GLU A 350 -11.53 -11.68 -31.84
N ASP A 351 -12.07 -11.92 -30.64
CA ASP A 351 -11.31 -12.28 -29.42
C ASP A 351 -11.90 -13.55 -28.79
N TYR A 352 -12.09 -14.58 -29.61
CA TYR A 352 -12.65 -15.85 -29.18
C TYR A 352 -11.57 -16.81 -28.70
N GLU A 353 -11.96 -17.82 -27.93
CA GLU A 353 -11.02 -18.80 -27.39
C GLU A 353 -10.11 -19.48 -28.43
N PRO A 354 -10.60 -19.88 -29.63
CA PRO A 354 -9.77 -20.51 -30.66
C PRO A 354 -8.69 -19.60 -31.27
N ASP A 355 -8.80 -18.27 -31.10
CA ASP A 355 -7.82 -17.32 -31.63
C ASP A 355 -6.53 -17.28 -30.77
N TRP A 356 -6.55 -17.96 -29.63
CA TRP A 356 -5.47 -18.00 -28.67
C TRP A 356 -4.87 -19.39 -28.59
N ARG A 357 -3.54 -19.43 -28.55
CA ARG A 357 -2.78 -20.65 -28.25
C ARG A 357 -2.28 -20.59 -26.81
N TYR A 358 -1.95 -21.74 -26.26
CA TYR A 358 -1.43 -21.84 -24.90
C TYR A 358 0.05 -22.18 -24.92
N ILE A 359 0.80 -21.45 -24.11
CA ILE A 359 2.21 -21.68 -23.90
C ILE A 359 2.48 -21.94 -22.43
N MET A 360 3.38 -22.87 -22.18
CA MET A 360 3.77 -23.28 -20.84
C MET A 360 5.27 -23.19 -20.66
N TRP A 361 5.68 -22.65 -19.51
CA TRP A 361 7.07 -22.60 -19.07
C TRP A 361 7.29 -23.54 -17.89
N TRP A 362 8.44 -24.20 -17.92
CA TRP A 362 9.11 -24.83 -16.79
C TRP A 362 10.35 -23.98 -16.45
N ASN A 363 11.06 -24.33 -15.38
CA ASN A 363 12.30 -23.66 -15.03
C ASN A 363 13.38 -23.70 -16.13
N ASN A 364 13.37 -24.73 -16.98
CA ASN A 364 14.43 -24.99 -17.97
C ASN A 364 13.96 -25.05 -19.43
N LYS A 365 12.66 -24.98 -19.70
CA LYS A 365 12.11 -25.13 -21.06
C LYS A 365 10.73 -24.48 -21.20
N CYS A 366 10.28 -24.33 -22.44
CA CYS A 366 8.93 -23.88 -22.81
C CYS A 366 8.41 -24.63 -24.04
N SER A 367 7.09 -24.67 -24.19
CA SER A 367 6.42 -25.28 -25.35
C SER A 367 4.99 -24.77 -25.47
N PHE A 368 4.42 -24.83 -26.67
CA PHE A 368 2.97 -24.86 -26.83
C PHE A 368 2.40 -26.12 -26.17
N VAL A 369 1.19 -25.98 -25.63
CA VAL A 369 0.47 -27.06 -24.93
C VAL A 369 -0.98 -27.13 -25.41
N ASP A 370 -1.55 -28.32 -25.38
CA ASP A 370 -2.95 -28.55 -25.74
C ASP A 370 -3.83 -28.42 -24.49
N CYS A 371 -4.45 -27.26 -24.32
CA CYS A 371 -5.46 -27.01 -23.30
C CYS A 371 -6.36 -25.83 -23.69
N ILE A 372 -7.57 -25.81 -23.15
CA ILE A 372 -8.48 -24.66 -23.26
C ILE A 372 -9.16 -24.36 -21.93
N ASP A 373 -9.49 -23.10 -21.68
CA ASP A 373 -10.10 -22.66 -20.43
C ASP A 373 -11.50 -23.26 -20.17
N THR A 374 -12.08 -24.02 -21.09
CA THR A 374 -13.32 -24.78 -20.85
C THR A 374 -13.09 -26.20 -20.34
N ASP A 375 -11.87 -26.74 -20.41
CA ASP A 375 -11.60 -28.13 -20.00
C ASP A 375 -11.75 -28.30 -18.49
N GLU A 376 -12.20 -29.46 -18.02
CA GLU A 376 -12.36 -29.68 -16.57
C GLU A 376 -11.03 -29.85 -15.84
N ASN A 377 -10.06 -30.49 -16.50
CA ASN A 377 -8.74 -30.80 -15.94
C ASN A 377 -7.64 -30.46 -16.94
N PHE A 378 -6.48 -30.07 -16.43
CA PHE A 378 -5.24 -30.01 -17.19
C PHE A 378 -4.21 -30.87 -16.48
N ASP A 379 -3.94 -32.02 -17.07
CA ASP A 379 -3.18 -33.09 -16.44
C ASP A 379 -1.69 -32.77 -16.33
N ARG A 380 -1.02 -33.50 -15.43
CA ARG A 380 0.42 -33.37 -15.18
C ARG A 380 1.28 -33.87 -16.34
N GLU A 381 0.76 -34.85 -17.09
CA GLU A 381 1.33 -35.29 -18.36
C GLU A 381 0.87 -34.33 -19.45
N VAL A 382 1.50 -33.15 -19.46
CA VAL A 382 1.19 -32.07 -20.38
C VAL A 382 1.25 -32.57 -21.83
N ASN A 383 0.13 -32.52 -22.53
CA ASN A 383 0.06 -32.89 -23.92
C ASN A 383 0.68 -31.78 -24.78
N ILE A 384 1.75 -32.12 -25.50
CA ILE A 384 2.39 -31.23 -26.46
C ILE A 384 1.75 -31.52 -27.83
N PRO A 385 1.14 -30.53 -28.50
CA PRO A 385 0.51 -30.75 -29.79
C PRO A 385 1.48 -31.34 -30.81
N GLU A 386 0.97 -32.19 -31.71
CA GLU A 386 1.79 -32.82 -32.75
C GLU A 386 2.57 -31.77 -33.55
N GLY A 387 3.86 -32.04 -33.79
CA GLY A 387 4.78 -31.12 -34.47
C GLY A 387 5.39 -30.03 -33.59
N ASN A 388 5.03 -29.96 -32.30
CA ASN A 388 5.70 -29.07 -31.34
C ASN A 388 6.71 -29.83 -30.49
N GLU A 389 7.77 -29.13 -30.09
CA GLU A 389 8.81 -29.64 -29.20
C GLU A 389 9.04 -28.65 -28.05
N THR A 390 9.65 -29.15 -26.98
CA THR A 390 10.09 -28.27 -25.90
C THR A 390 11.44 -27.65 -26.25
N HIS A 391 11.59 -26.35 -26.03
CA HIS A 391 12.85 -25.64 -26.23
C HIS A 391 13.27 -24.88 -24.99
N ALA A 392 14.54 -24.48 -24.92
CA ALA A 392 15.06 -23.73 -23.77
C ALA A 392 14.55 -22.28 -23.71
N ILE A 393 14.16 -21.69 -24.85
CA ILE A 393 13.74 -20.29 -24.98
C ILE A 393 12.56 -20.18 -25.94
N LEU A 394 11.69 -19.19 -25.73
CA LEU A 394 10.47 -19.00 -26.52
C LEU A 394 10.75 -18.79 -28.01
N SER A 395 11.79 -18.03 -28.36
CA SER A 395 12.09 -17.72 -29.76
C SER A 395 12.29 -18.97 -30.62
N LEU A 396 12.81 -20.07 -30.04
CA LEU A 396 12.94 -21.37 -30.73
C LEU A 396 11.58 -22.06 -30.86
N THR A 397 10.74 -22.03 -29.82
CA THR A 397 9.36 -22.55 -29.87
C THR A 397 8.52 -21.85 -30.96
N LEU A 398 8.77 -20.57 -31.19
CA LEU A 398 8.06 -19.77 -32.20
C LEU A 398 8.50 -20.05 -33.64
N MET A 399 9.71 -20.57 -33.90
CA MET A 399 10.28 -20.68 -35.27
C MET A 399 9.37 -21.40 -36.28
N ASN A 400 8.63 -22.42 -35.85
CA ASN A 400 7.72 -23.19 -36.71
C ASN A 400 6.24 -22.83 -36.50
N ASN A 401 5.97 -21.80 -35.70
CA ASN A 401 4.66 -21.51 -35.13
C ASN A 401 4.25 -20.04 -35.27
N ALA A 402 5.06 -19.23 -35.93
CA ALA A 402 4.97 -17.80 -36.01
C ALA A 402 5.18 -17.32 -37.45
N THR A 403 4.69 -16.12 -37.76
CA THR A 403 5.04 -15.42 -39.00
C THR A 403 6.49 -14.92 -38.95
N ASP A 404 7.13 -14.77 -40.12
CA ASP A 404 8.50 -14.25 -40.22
C ASP A 404 8.62 -12.86 -39.56
N GLU A 405 7.62 -11.99 -39.75
CA GLU A 405 7.56 -10.67 -39.14
C GLU A 405 7.50 -10.75 -37.60
N ALA A 406 6.71 -11.67 -37.04
CA ALA A 406 6.65 -11.86 -35.60
C ALA A 406 8.00 -12.33 -35.03
N LEU A 407 8.69 -13.23 -35.74
CA LEU A 407 10.02 -13.71 -35.36
C LEU A 407 11.07 -12.58 -35.41
N GLU A 408 11.05 -11.74 -36.44
CA GLU A 408 11.93 -10.58 -36.53
C GLU A 408 11.74 -9.63 -35.35
N ARG A 409 10.48 -9.29 -35.03
CA ARG A 409 10.13 -8.41 -33.90
C ARG A 409 10.51 -8.99 -32.53
N CYS A 410 10.38 -10.31 -32.32
CA CYS A 410 10.82 -10.97 -31.08
C CYS A 410 12.35 -10.93 -30.89
N ASN A 411 13.11 -10.80 -31.97
CA ASN A 411 14.57 -10.69 -31.94
C ASN A 411 15.05 -9.23 -32.01
N ASP A 412 14.13 -8.26 -32.00
CA ASP A 412 14.44 -6.84 -31.99
C ASP A 412 14.64 -6.32 -30.56
N TYR A 413 15.85 -5.84 -30.28
CA TYR A 413 16.25 -5.28 -28.99
C TYR A 413 16.43 -3.76 -29.02
N THR A 414 15.90 -3.07 -30.03
CA THR A 414 15.95 -1.60 -30.16
C THR A 414 15.37 -0.87 -28.94
N HIS A 415 14.29 -1.40 -28.34
CA HIS A 415 13.55 -0.75 -27.25
C HIS A 415 13.93 -1.26 -25.84
N ILE A 416 15.23 -1.40 -25.56
CA ILE A 416 15.73 -2.01 -24.32
C ILE A 416 15.17 -1.38 -23.02
N ARG A 417 14.95 -0.06 -22.99
CA ARG A 417 14.42 0.63 -21.79
C ARG A 417 12.98 0.24 -21.50
N PHE A 418 12.15 0.16 -22.53
CA PHE A 418 10.78 -0.32 -22.43
C PHE A 418 10.75 -1.77 -21.92
N ILE A 419 11.57 -2.66 -22.51
CA ILE A 419 11.70 -4.06 -22.05
C ILE A 419 12.07 -4.12 -20.57
N GLN A 420 13.03 -3.29 -20.12
CA GLN A 420 13.43 -3.24 -18.71
C GLN A 420 12.33 -2.70 -17.78
N THR A 421 11.57 -1.69 -18.20
CA THR A 421 10.41 -1.17 -17.44
C THR A 421 9.37 -2.26 -17.26
N LEU A 422 8.95 -2.88 -18.37
CA LEU A 422 7.94 -3.94 -18.36
C LEU A 422 8.39 -5.11 -17.50
N LYS A 423 9.65 -5.53 -17.64
CA LYS A 423 10.23 -6.60 -16.82
C LYS A 423 10.16 -6.29 -15.32
N LYS A 424 10.58 -5.10 -14.91
CA LYS A 424 10.50 -4.67 -13.51
C LYS A 424 9.05 -4.68 -13.03
N PHE A 425 8.12 -4.18 -13.85
CA PHE A 425 6.73 -4.09 -13.46
C PHE A 425 6.09 -5.46 -13.29
N LEU A 426 6.28 -6.38 -14.25
CA LEU A 426 5.78 -7.76 -14.16
C LEU A 426 6.34 -8.53 -12.97
N ARG A 427 7.63 -8.34 -12.64
CA ARG A 427 8.26 -8.94 -11.45
C ARG A 427 7.63 -8.47 -10.14
N ILE A 428 7.27 -7.18 -10.04
CA ILE A 428 6.67 -6.64 -8.82
C ILE A 428 5.20 -7.10 -8.72
N LEU A 429 4.48 -7.09 -9.83
CA LEU A 429 3.07 -7.50 -9.87
C LEU A 429 2.87 -9.01 -9.67
N ARG A 430 3.84 -9.83 -10.10
CA ARG A 430 3.77 -11.30 -10.09
C ARG A 430 2.49 -11.85 -10.72
N ILE A 431 2.05 -11.22 -11.82
CA ILE A 431 0.79 -11.56 -12.48
C ILE A 431 0.74 -13.01 -12.95
N PHE A 432 1.87 -13.67 -13.17
CA PHE A 432 1.91 -15.07 -13.60
C PHE A 432 1.64 -16.05 -12.46
N SER A 433 2.03 -15.70 -11.23
CA SER A 433 1.85 -16.57 -10.07
C SER A 433 0.57 -16.30 -9.30
N PHE A 434 0.06 -15.08 -9.37
CA PHE A 434 -1.14 -14.63 -8.67
C PHE A 434 -2.39 -14.54 -9.56
N SER A 435 -2.41 -15.19 -10.74
CA SER A 435 -3.57 -15.20 -11.67
C SER A 435 -4.01 -16.58 -12.09
#